data_AF-A0A496SCN7-F1
#
_entry.id   AF-A0A496SCN7-F1
#
_cell.length_a   1.000
_cell.length_b   1.000
_cell.length_c   1.000
_cell.angle_alpha   90.00
_cell.angle_beta   90.00
_cell.angle_gamma   90.00
#
_symmetry.space_group_name_H-M   'P 1'
#
loop_
_entity.id
_entity.type
_entity.pdbx_description
1 polymer ?
#
loop_
_entity_poly.entity_id
_entity_poly.type
_entity_poly.pdbx_seq_one_letter_code
_entity_poly.pdbx_strand_id
1 'polypeptide(L)'
;MGIGEKTTLRKELNKLGFDWKSGRILVQEVFENMWNAWSEPIGARWVDFDDPILDLEFGGGWRDEVQCPRFIAEDKEAIYFPAQYDGNTWVEKVYKDISKYLDWRNYESPYPGA
;
A
#
# COMPACT_ATOMS: atom_id res chain seq x y z
N MET A 1 -14.47 -13.37 14.61
CA MET A 1 -13.07 -13.41 14.10
C MET A 1 -13.14 -14.05 12.73
N GLY A 2 -13.28 -13.23 11.69
CA GLY A 2 -13.22 -13.71 10.31
C GLY A 2 -11.75 -13.85 9.91
N ILE A 3 -11.43 -14.91 9.19
CA ILE A 3 -10.16 -15.06 8.46
C ILE A 3 -9.98 -13.77 7.65
N GLY A 4 -8.88 -13.03 7.85
CA GLY A 4 -8.62 -11.81 7.09
C GLY A 4 -8.68 -12.11 5.60
N GLU A 5 -9.51 -11.41 4.84
CA GLU A 5 -9.54 -11.59 3.38
C GLU A 5 -8.17 -11.21 2.81
N LYS A 6 -7.57 -12.13 2.06
CA LYS A 6 -6.35 -11.84 1.32
C LYS A 6 -6.66 -10.89 0.16
N THR A 7 -5.80 -9.89 -0.01
CA THR A 7 -5.85 -8.91 -1.09
C THR A 7 -4.54 -8.91 -1.88
N THR A 8 -4.44 -8.09 -2.91
CA THR A 8 -3.20 -7.87 -3.67
C THR A 8 -2.95 -6.38 -3.84
N LEU A 9 -1.72 -5.99 -4.18
CA LEU A 9 -1.40 -4.57 -4.35
C LEU A 9 -2.22 -3.96 -5.50
N ARG A 10 -2.43 -4.72 -6.58
CA ARG A 10 -3.31 -4.32 -7.68
C ARG A 10 -4.74 -4.09 -7.22
N LYS A 11 -5.31 -4.99 -6.40
CA LYS A 11 -6.68 -4.87 -5.89
C LYS A 11 -6.85 -3.61 -5.02
N GLU A 12 -5.92 -3.37 -4.10
CA GLU A 12 -5.97 -2.19 -3.23
C GLU A 12 -5.78 -0.88 -4.01
N LEU A 13 -4.83 -0.82 -4.94
CA LEU A 13 -4.62 0.37 -5.78
C LEU A 13 -5.84 0.66 -6.66
N ASN A 14 -6.48 -0.37 -7.23
CA ASN A 14 -7.74 -0.22 -7.98
C ASN A 14 -8.86 0.34 -7.10
N LYS A 15 -9.02 -0.21 -5.89
CA LYS A 15 -10.02 0.25 -4.91
C LYS A 15 -9.83 1.72 -4.54
N LEU A 16 -8.58 2.18 -4.43
CA LEU A 16 -8.23 3.56 -4.09
C LEU A 16 -8.21 4.52 -5.30
N GLY A 17 -8.51 4.00 -6.50
CA GLY A 17 -8.60 4.78 -7.73
C GLY A 17 -7.26 5.25 -8.27
N PHE A 18 -6.21 4.44 -8.13
CA PHE A 18 -4.89 4.71 -8.71
C PHE A 18 -4.96 4.86 -10.24
N ASP A 19 -4.42 5.95 -10.78
CA ASP A 19 -4.33 6.15 -12.23
C ASP A 19 -3.12 5.39 -12.81
N TRP A 20 -3.34 4.14 -13.23
CA TRP A 20 -2.31 3.29 -13.86
C TRP A 20 -1.66 3.89 -15.12
N LYS A 21 -2.29 4.87 -15.78
CA LYS A 21 -1.74 5.48 -17.00
C LYS A 21 -0.67 6.53 -16.69
N SER A 22 -0.86 7.30 -15.62
CA SER A 22 0.09 8.34 -15.21
C SER A 22 0.91 7.99 -13.98
N GLY A 23 0.50 6.94 -13.27
CA GLY A 23 1.11 6.50 -12.04
C GLY A 23 2.39 5.72 -12.26
N ARG A 24 3.20 5.67 -11.20
CA ARG A 24 4.43 4.89 -11.13
C ARG A 24 4.56 4.25 -9.77
N ILE A 25 5.15 3.06 -9.74
CA ILE A 25 5.25 2.24 -8.53
C ILE A 25 6.71 1.84 -8.35
N LEU A 26 7.26 2.13 -7.17
CA LEU A 26 8.55 1.64 -6.72
C LEU A 26 8.29 0.60 -5.63
N VAL A 27 8.75 -0.63 -5.83
CA VAL A 27 8.60 -1.72 -4.87
C VAL A 27 9.96 -2.19 -4.40
N GLN A 28 10.02 -2.60 -3.14
CA GLN A 28 11.15 -3.32 -2.58
C GLN A 28 10.64 -4.69 -2.10
N GLU A 29 11.15 -5.75 -2.72
CA GLU A 29 10.88 -7.12 -2.30
C GLU A 29 11.54 -7.37 -0.94
N VAL A 30 10.76 -7.74 0.07
CA VAL A 30 11.26 -8.06 1.41
C VAL A 30 10.99 -9.54 1.66
N PHE A 31 12.05 -10.34 1.69
CA PHE A 31 11.95 -11.81 1.71
C PHE A 31 12.06 -12.43 3.11
N GLU A 32 12.28 -11.65 4.16
CA GLU A 32 12.43 -12.16 5.53
C GLU A 32 11.62 -11.33 6.54
N ASN A 33 11.16 -12.01 7.59
CA ASN A 33 10.31 -11.59 8.73
C ASN A 33 10.71 -10.27 9.41
N MET A 34 10.71 -9.15 8.69
CA MET A 34 10.90 -7.84 9.27
C MET A 34 9.54 -7.24 9.55
N TRP A 35 9.22 -7.17 10.84
CA TRP A 35 8.14 -6.37 11.44
C TRP A 35 8.29 -4.86 11.22
N ASN A 36 9.04 -4.45 10.22
CA ASN A 36 9.53 -3.09 10.07
C ASN A 36 9.23 -2.66 8.64
N ALA A 37 8.16 -1.89 8.45
CA ALA A 37 7.87 -1.15 7.21
C ALA A 37 9.02 -0.20 6.76
N TRP A 38 10.08 -0.10 7.58
CA TRP A 38 11.21 0.81 7.45
C TRP A 38 12.53 0.03 7.50
N SER A 39 13.10 -0.29 6.33
CA SER A 39 14.49 -0.76 6.18
C SER A 39 15.26 0.16 5.24
N GLU A 40 16.55 -0.12 5.01
CA GLU A 40 17.31 0.58 3.97
C GLU A 40 16.67 0.37 2.58
N PRO A 41 16.67 1.36 1.67
CA PRO A 41 16.01 1.27 0.37
C PRO A 41 16.78 0.41 -0.66
N ILE A 42 17.64 -0.50 -0.20
CA ILE A 42 18.46 -1.36 -1.06
C ILE A 42 17.55 -2.34 -1.82
N GLY A 43 17.71 -2.39 -3.14
CA GLY A 43 16.96 -3.31 -4.00
C GLY A 43 15.58 -2.81 -4.43
N ALA A 44 15.23 -1.55 -4.16
CA ALA A 44 14.01 -0.95 -4.70
C ALA A 44 14.09 -0.87 -6.23
N ARG A 45 13.00 -1.26 -6.91
CA ARG A 45 12.90 -1.28 -8.38
C ARG A 45 11.56 -0.73 -8.83
N TRP A 46 11.56 -0.12 -10.02
CA TRP A 46 10.33 0.26 -10.69
C TRP A 46 9.56 -0.99 -11.13
N VAL A 47 8.25 -0.87 -11.13
CA VAL A 47 7.32 -1.96 -11.40
C VAL A 47 6.38 -1.54 -12.53
N ASP A 48 6.32 -2.37 -13.56
CA ASP A 48 5.41 -2.21 -14.69
C ASP A 48 4.04 -2.83 -14.38
N PHE A 49 3.03 -2.51 -15.20
CA PHE A 49 1.66 -2.93 -14.97
C PHE A 49 1.48 -4.46 -14.88
N ASP A 50 2.29 -5.24 -15.61
CA ASP A 50 2.23 -6.70 -15.68
C ASP A 50 3.14 -7.42 -14.68
N ASP A 51 3.81 -6.68 -13.79
CA ASP A 51 4.73 -7.27 -12.83
C ASP A 51 3.99 -8.19 -11.83
N PRO A 52 4.43 -9.44 -11.65
CA PRO A 52 3.79 -10.40 -10.76
C PRO A 52 3.70 -9.93 -9.30
N ILE A 53 4.57 -9.03 -8.86
CA ILE A 53 4.56 -8.51 -7.48
C ILE A 53 3.25 -7.80 -7.13
N LEU A 54 2.58 -7.23 -8.13
CA LEU A 54 1.30 -6.54 -7.97
C LEU A 54 0.16 -7.50 -7.62
N ASP A 55 0.32 -8.78 -7.95
CA ASP A 55 -0.68 -9.84 -7.81
C ASP A 55 -0.32 -10.85 -6.71
N LEU A 56 0.77 -10.63 -5.97
CA LEU A 56 1.08 -11.39 -4.77
C LEU A 56 0.03 -11.13 -3.69
N GLU A 57 -0.52 -12.21 -3.15
CA GLU A 57 -1.49 -12.13 -2.07
C GLU A 57 -0.83 -11.73 -0.75
N PHE A 58 -1.42 -10.73 -0.09
CA PHE A 58 -1.10 -10.35 1.28
C PHE A 58 -2.39 -10.20 2.10
N GLY A 59 -2.29 -10.33 3.42
CA GLY A 59 -3.45 -10.33 4.32
C GLY A 59 -3.03 -10.21 5.78
N GLY A 60 -3.89 -9.60 6.59
CA GLY A 60 -3.66 -9.35 8.00
C GLY A 60 -4.25 -10.45 8.90
N GLY A 61 -3.35 -11.09 9.64
CA GLY A 61 -3.61 -12.02 10.73
C GLY A 61 -2.36 -12.17 11.60
N TRP A 62 -2.54 -12.51 12.87
CA TRP A 62 -1.43 -12.61 13.82
C TRP A 62 -0.39 -13.65 13.38
N ARG A 63 0.89 -13.28 13.57
CA ARG A 63 2.09 -14.13 13.63
C ARG A 63 2.63 -14.82 12.37
N ASP A 64 1.88 -15.09 11.31
CA ASP A 64 2.43 -15.90 10.19
C ASP A 64 1.90 -15.55 8.78
N GLU A 65 1.28 -14.37 8.59
CA GLU A 65 0.70 -13.99 7.28
C GLU A 65 1.62 -13.06 6.46
N VAL A 66 1.60 -13.26 5.13
CA VAL A 66 2.32 -12.41 4.17
C VAL A 66 1.79 -10.99 4.27
N GLN A 67 2.65 -10.06 4.68
CA GLN A 67 2.30 -8.65 4.83
C GLN A 67 2.30 -7.91 3.49
N CYS A 68 1.62 -6.76 3.45
CA CYS A 68 1.68 -5.86 2.30
C CYS A 68 3.14 -5.60 1.89
N PRO A 69 3.50 -5.75 0.59
CA PRO A 69 4.86 -5.50 0.15
C PRO A 69 5.28 -4.07 0.49
N ARG A 70 6.58 -3.84 0.67
CA ARG A 70 7.08 -2.47 0.82
C ARG A 70 7.05 -1.77 -0.53
N PHE A 71 6.23 -0.74 -0.67
CA PHE A 71 6.16 0.04 -1.90
C PHE A 71 5.87 1.52 -1.63
N ILE A 72 6.12 2.34 -2.63
CA ILE A 72 5.55 3.67 -2.78
C ILE A 72 5.03 3.76 -4.19
N ALA A 73 3.75 4.10 -4.34
CA ALA A 73 3.18 4.49 -5.62
C ALA A 73 2.79 5.96 -5.59
N GLU A 74 2.80 6.60 -6.74
CA GLU A 74 2.19 7.92 -6.89
C GLU A 74 1.55 8.06 -8.26
N ASP A 75 0.49 8.84 -8.31
CA ASP A 75 -0.08 9.36 -9.55
C ASP A 75 -0.15 10.89 -9.48
N LYS A 76 -0.95 11.53 -10.35
CA LYS A 76 -1.08 12.99 -10.34
C LYS A 76 -1.76 13.53 -9.08
N GLU A 77 -2.60 12.74 -8.43
CA GLU A 77 -3.49 13.19 -7.36
C GLU A 77 -2.98 12.81 -5.97
N ALA A 78 -2.32 11.66 -5.85
CA ALA A 78 -1.99 11.06 -4.56
C ALA A 78 -0.68 10.26 -4.55
N ILE A 79 -0.24 9.96 -3.34
CA ILE A 79 0.84 9.04 -2.98
C ILE A 79 0.20 7.87 -2.21
N TYR A 80 0.68 6.66 -2.44
CA TYR A 80 0.16 5.42 -1.87
C TYR A 80 1.31 4.66 -1.24
N PHE A 81 1.10 4.11 -0.05
CA PHE A 81 2.15 3.38 0.69
C PHE A 81 1.52 2.34 1.64
N PRO A 82 2.26 1.31 2.06
CA PRO A 82 1.76 0.34 3.02
C PRO A 82 1.56 0.97 4.39
N ALA A 83 0.46 0.62 5.05
CA ALA A 83 0.17 0.96 6.44
C ALA A 83 -0.05 -0.31 7.26
N GLN A 84 0.21 -0.22 8.55
CA GLN A 84 0.13 -1.34 9.48
C GLN A 84 -0.32 -0.87 10.86
N TYR A 85 -1.22 -1.63 11.50
CA TYR A 85 -1.60 -1.45 12.89
C TYR A 85 -2.10 -2.78 13.48
N ASP A 86 -1.62 -3.13 14.68
CA ASP A 86 -1.99 -4.36 15.41
C ASP A 86 -1.94 -5.65 14.55
N GLY A 87 -0.88 -5.79 13.74
CA GLY A 87 -0.67 -6.95 12.85
C GLY A 87 -1.47 -6.94 11.55
N ASN A 88 -2.43 -6.03 11.36
CA ASN A 88 -3.14 -5.84 10.10
C ASN A 88 -2.37 -4.90 9.18
N THR A 89 -2.39 -5.16 7.88
CA THR A 89 -1.76 -4.31 6.86
C THR A 89 -2.74 -3.93 5.76
N TRP A 90 -2.64 -2.71 5.25
CA TRP A 90 -3.45 -2.20 4.13
C TRP A 90 -2.65 -1.17 3.31
N VAL A 91 -3.27 -0.59 2.27
CA VAL A 91 -2.68 0.51 1.50
C VAL A 91 -3.32 1.84 1.91
N GLU A 92 -2.48 2.79 2.29
CA GLU A 92 -2.89 4.16 2.60
C GLU A 92 -2.84 5.04 1.35
N LYS A 93 -3.72 6.05 1.27
CA LYS A 93 -3.72 7.07 0.21
C LYS A 93 -3.58 8.46 0.81
N VAL A 94 -2.58 9.20 0.33
CA VAL A 94 -2.34 10.60 0.71
C VAL A 94 -2.44 11.49 -0.51
N TYR A 95 -3.46 12.34 -0.56
CA TYR A 95 -3.61 13.39 -1.56
C TYR A 95 -2.46 14.40 -1.50
N LYS A 96 -1.96 14.78 -2.68
CA LYS A 96 -0.92 15.81 -2.82
C LYS A 96 -1.48 17.23 -2.59
N ASP A 97 -2.75 17.44 -2.93
CA ASP A 97 -3.47 18.67 -2.62
C ASP A 97 -4.03 18.62 -1.19
N ILE A 98 -3.41 19.38 -0.30
CA ILE A 98 -3.77 19.43 1.12
C ILE A 98 -5.19 19.97 1.37
N SER A 99 -5.77 20.71 0.42
CA SER A 99 -7.11 21.29 0.58
C SER A 99 -8.20 20.21 0.62
N LYS A 100 -7.96 19.04 0.01
CA LYS A 100 -8.90 17.91 0.01
C LYS A 100 -9.20 17.41 1.42
N TYR A 101 -8.26 17.56 2.35
CA TYR A 101 -8.44 17.14 3.75
C TYR A 101 -9.36 18.03 4.58
N LEU A 102 -9.77 19.18 4.06
CA LEU A 102 -10.81 20.01 4.67
C LEU A 102 -12.23 19.54 4.31
N ASP A 103 -12.37 18.64 3.33
CA ASP A 103 -13.64 18.15 2.82
C ASP A 103 -13.83 16.65 3.10
N TRP A 104 -13.99 16.34 4.39
CA TRP A 104 -14.18 14.97 4.89
C TRP A 104 -15.42 14.24 4.35
N ARG A 105 -16.35 14.96 3.70
CA ARG A 105 -17.54 14.36 3.10
C ARG A 105 -17.25 13.70 1.76
N ASN A 106 -16.23 14.19 1.05
CA ASN A 106 -15.88 13.71 -0.30
C ASN A 106 -14.51 13.02 -0.33
N TYR A 107 -13.64 13.30 0.64
CA TYR A 107 -12.29 12.74 0.70
C TYR A 107 -12.01 12.14 2.07
N GLU A 108 -11.52 10.90 2.04
CA GLU A 108 -11.03 10.23 3.24
C GLU A 108 -9.66 10.80 3.63
N SER A 109 -9.52 11.14 4.91
CA SER A 109 -8.24 11.51 5.50
C SER A 109 -7.48 10.24 5.88
N PRO A 110 -6.15 10.23 5.73
CA PRO A 110 -5.38 9.05 6.04
C PRO A 110 -5.48 8.68 7.52
N TYR A 111 -5.47 7.38 7.82
CA TYR A 111 -5.55 6.92 9.20
C TYR A 111 -4.26 7.27 9.95
N PRO A 112 -4.31 8.06 11.05
CA PRO A 112 -3.10 8.49 11.75
C PRO A 112 -2.52 7.44 12.71
N GLY A 113 -3.14 6.25 12.82
CA GLY A 113 -2.71 5.23 13.78
C GLY A 113 -1.37 4.60 13.41
N ALA A 114 -0.50 4.52 14.41
CA ALA A 114 0.79 3.83 14.40
C ALA A 114 0.80 2.77 15.51
#